data_AF-A0A6B3HW92-F1
#
_entry.id   AF-A0A6B3HW92-F1
#
_cell.length_a   1.000
_cell.length_b   1.000
_cell.length_c   1.000
_cell.angle_alpha   90.00
_cell.angle_beta   90.00
_cell.angle_gamma   90.00
#
_symmetry.space_group_name_H-M   'P 1'
#
loop_
_entity.id
_entity.type
_entity.pdbx_description
1 polymer ?
#
loop_
_entity_poly.entity_id
_entity_poly.type
_entity_poly.pdbx_seq_one_letter_code
_entity_poly.pdbx_strand_id
1 'polypeptide(L)' 'LALMLPEFGTLAGVLSLLALADDPHPGPRTPDACLTGTLLLLQALGDSGIDAPLWCATRGAVAADGTEEVRPGQAQVWG' A
#
# COMPACT_ATOMS: atom_id res chain seq x y z
N LEU A 1 15.39 3.73 0.12
CA LEU A 1 14.68 3.96 -1.15
C LEU A 1 15.15 5.25 -1.82
N ALA A 2 14.97 6.42 -1.19
CA ALA A 2 15.33 7.73 -1.74
C ALA A 2 16.78 7.85 -2.24
N LEU A 3 17.74 7.16 -1.62
CA LEU A 3 19.14 7.19 -2.04
C LEU A 3 19.45 6.36 -3.29
N MET A 4 18.58 5.43 -3.69
CA MET A 4 18.75 4.62 -4.90
C MET A 4 18.04 5.23 -6.11
N LEU A 5 16.94 5.93 -5.90
CA LEU A 5 16.12 6.51 -6.98
C LEU A 5 16.84 7.46 -7.95
N PRO A 6 17.90 8.23 -7.57
CA PRO A 6 18.61 9.12 -8.50
C PRO A 6 19.23 8.39 -9.70
N GLU A 7 19.51 7.09 -9.61
CA GLU A 7 20.10 6.31 -10.70
C GLU A 7 19.08 5.98 -11.82
N PHE A 8 17.78 6.12 -11.55
CA PHE A 8 16.69 5.74 -12.46
C PHE A 8 16.03 6.92 -13.19
N GLY A 9 16.52 8.16 -12.97
CA GLY A 9 15.92 9.36 -13.55
C GLY A 9 14.51 9.64 -13.00
N THR A 10 13.66 10.30 -13.80
CA THR A 10 12.30 10.63 -13.38
C THR A 10 11.42 9.38 -13.29
N LEU A 11 10.81 9.14 -12.13
CA LEU A 11 9.86 8.05 -11.92
C LEU A 11 8.56 8.29 -12.70
N ALA A 12 8.14 7.31 -13.48
CA ALA A 12 6.80 7.30 -14.08
C ALA A 12 5.70 6.98 -13.07
N GLY A 13 6.06 6.38 -11.92
CA GLY A 13 5.20 6.14 -10.77
C GLY A 13 5.64 4.93 -9.94
N VAL A 14 4.86 4.63 -8.90
CA VAL A 14 5.16 3.65 -7.87
C VAL A 14 4.01 2.67 -7.78
N LEU A 15 4.29 1.37 -7.94
CA LEU A 15 3.33 0.30 -7.68
C LEU A 15 3.60 -0.31 -6.29
N SER A 16 2.69 -0.08 -5.36
CA SER A 16 2.73 -0.64 -4.01
C SER A 16 2.02 -1.98 -3.95
N LEU A 17 2.72 -2.99 -3.43
CA LEU A 17 2.17 -4.30 -3.09
C LEU A 17 1.98 -4.48 -1.58
N LEU A 18 2.20 -3.43 -0.78
CA LEU A 18 2.16 -3.49 0.69
C LEU A 18 0.77 -3.88 1.21
N ALA A 19 -0.28 -3.53 0.47
CA ALA A 19 -1.64 -3.91 0.81
C ALA A 19 -1.94 -5.40 0.60
N LEU A 20 -1.06 -6.14 -0.09
CA LEU A 20 -1.17 -7.60 -0.24
C LEU A 20 -0.52 -8.38 0.90
N ALA A 21 0.17 -7.70 1.83
CA ALA A 21 0.77 -8.35 2.97
C ALA A 21 -0.32 -8.96 3.87
N ASP A 22 -0.40 -10.29 3.86
CA ASP A 22 -1.20 -11.04 4.81
C ASP A 22 -0.37 -11.16 6.10
N ASP A 23 -0.73 -10.42 7.15
CA ASP A 23 -0.07 -10.59 8.44
C ASP A 23 -1.12 -10.83 9.54
N PRO A 24 -1.38 -12.09 9.93
CA PRO A 24 -1.91 -12.36 11.24
C PRO A 24 -0.75 -12.19 12.23
N HIS A 25 -0.34 -10.94 12.49
CA HIS A 25 0.72 -10.70 13.47
C HIS A 25 0.24 -11.24 14.83
N PRO A 26 0.94 -12.22 15.45
CA PRO A 26 0.55 -12.74 16.74
C PRO A 26 0.85 -11.69 17.81
N GLY A 27 -0.14 -10.87 18.14
CA GLY A 27 -0.01 -9.76 19.09
C GLY A 27 -1.34 -9.00 19.30
N PRO A 28 -1.39 -8.05 20.25
CA PRO A 28 -2.55 -7.18 20.42
C PRO A 28 -2.85 -6.45 19.12
N ARG A 29 -4.14 -6.17 18.80
CA ARG A 29 -4.60 -5.49 17.57
C ARG A 29 -3.72 -4.26 17.25
N THR A 30 -2.70 -4.46 16.43
CA THR A 30 -1.94 -3.39 15.81
C THR A 30 -2.82 -2.77 14.72
N PRO A 31 -2.60 -1.48 14.39
CA PRO A 31 -3.20 -0.94 13.16
C PRO A 31 -2.83 -1.83 11.99
N ASP A 32 -3.76 -1.99 11.06
CA ASP A 32 -3.62 -2.92 9.95
C ASP A 32 -2.27 -2.70 9.24
N ALA A 33 -1.49 -3.77 9.08
CA ALA A 33 -0.18 -3.70 8.44
C ALA A 33 -0.30 -3.17 7.00
N CYS A 34 -1.41 -3.50 6.33
CA CYS A 34 -1.78 -2.98 5.03
C CYS A 34 -1.89 -1.44 5.02
N LEU A 35 -2.69 -0.88 5.93
CA LEU A 35 -2.91 0.56 6.01
C LEU A 35 -1.64 1.29 6.47
N THR A 36 -1.01 0.78 7.52
CA THR A 36 0.20 1.39 8.09
C THR A 36 1.33 1.43 7.06
N GLY A 37 1.55 0.34 6.34
CA GLY A 37 2.56 0.29 5.26
C GLY A 37 2.24 1.26 4.13
N THR A 38 0.96 1.36 3.73
CA THR A 38 0.53 2.31 2.69
C THR A 38 0.74 3.76 3.09
N LEU A 39 0.41 4.12 4.34
CA LEU A 39 0.62 5.47 4.88
C LEU A 39 2.11 5.82 4.99
N LEU A 40 2.93 4.90 5.49
CA LEU A 40 4.38 5.11 5.59
C LEU A 40 5.03 5.28 4.21
N LEU A 41 4.57 4.54 3.20
CA LEU A 41 5.04 4.72 1.83
C LEU A 41 4.66 6.12 1.30
N LEU A 42 3.40 6.54 1.48
CA LEU A 42 2.94 7.85 1.03
C LEU A 42 3.76 8.98 1.68
N GLN A 43 3.98 8.90 2.99
CA GLN A 43 4.82 9.84 3.73
C GLN A 43 6.25 9.87 3.20
N ALA A 44 6.88 8.71 3.02
CA ALA A 44 8.25 8.62 2.53
C ALA A 44 8.42 9.18 1.11
N LEU A 45 7.41 9.04 0.24
CA LEU A 45 7.41 9.65 -1.10
C LEU A 45 7.35 11.18 -1.00
N GLY A 46 6.48 11.71 -0.13
CA GLY A 46 6.38 13.15 0.14
C GLY A 46 7.67 13.73 0.74
N ASP A 47 8.26 13.05 1.73
CA ASP A 47 9.54 13.44 2.34
C ASP A 47 10.70 13.43 1.34
N SER A 48 10.58 12.62 0.27
CA SER A 48 11.58 12.52 -0.80
C SER A 48 11.30 13.47 -1.98
N GLY A 49 10.22 14.24 -1.96
CA GLY A 49 9.81 15.12 -3.06
C GLY A 49 9.44 14.37 -4.35
N ILE A 50 8.92 13.15 -4.22
CA ILE A 50 8.52 12.32 -5.37
C ILE A 50 7.05 12.56 -5.67
N ASP A 51 6.78 13.28 -6.77
CA ASP A 51 5.42 13.61 -7.22
C ASP A 51 4.84 12.61 -8.23
N ALA A 52 5.48 11.45 -8.39
CA ALA A 52 5.03 10.43 -9.33
C ALA A 52 3.77 9.71 -8.80
N PRO A 53 2.86 9.23 -9.67
CA PRO A 53 1.64 8.56 -9.24
C PRO A 53 1.93 7.32 -8.38
N LEU A 54 1.11 7.11 -7.35
CA LEU A 54 1.12 5.90 -6.53
C LEU A 54 -0.10 5.03 -6.87
N TRP A 55 0.15 3.77 -7.23
CA TRP A 55 -0.89 2.75 -7.40
C TRP A 55 -0.75 1.69 -6.31
N CYS A 56 -1.84 1.41 -5.59
CA CYS A 56 -1.89 0.36 -4.57
C CYS A 56 -2.62 -0.87 -5.10
N ALA A 57 -1.91 -2.00 -5.19
CA ALA A 57 -2.53 -3.27 -5.56
C ALA A 57 -3.19 -3.93 -4.34
N THR A 58 -4.44 -4.36 -4.51
CA THR A 58 -5.21 -5.09 -3.49
C THR A 58 -5.81 -6.36 -4.09
N ARG A 59 -6.19 -7.32 -3.23
CA ARG A 59 -6.88 -8.56 -3.58
C ARG A 59 -8.01 -8.82 -2.59
N GLY A 60 -9.25 -8.78 -3.05
CA GLY A 60 -10.43 -8.93 -2.19
C GLY A 60 -10.71 -7.71 -1.31
N ALA A 61 -10.07 -6.56 -1.56
CA ALA A 61 -10.43 -5.31 -0.87
C ALA A 61 -11.86 -4.85 -1.20
N VAL A 62 -12.32 -5.18 -2.40
CA VAL A 62 -13.67 -4.92 -2.92
C VAL A 62 -14.18 -6.21 -3.52
N ALA A 63 -15.46 -6.53 -3.29
CA ALA A 63 -16.16 -7.58 -3.99
C ALA A 63 -16.84 -6.99 -5.23
N ALA A 64 -16.45 -7.44 -6.41
CA ALA A 64 -17.06 -7.06 -7.69
C ALA A 64 -18.42 -7.77 -7.91
N ASP A 65 -18.62 -8.90 -7.24
CA ASP A 65 -19.90 -9.61 -7.17
C ASP A 65 -20.14 -10.22 -5.78
N GLY A 66 -21.33 -10.79 -5.55
CA GLY A 66 -21.74 -11.31 -4.25
C GLY A 66 -21.09 -12.63 -3.81
N THR A 67 -20.20 -13.21 -4.62
CA THR A 67 -19.55 -14.50 -4.36
C THR A 67 -18.09 -14.37 -3.94
N GLU A 68 -17.51 -13.18 -4.07
CA GLU A 68 -16.12 -12.92 -3.74
C GLU A 68 -15.89 -12.75 -2.23
N GLU A 69 -14.78 -13.29 -1.74
CA GLU A 69 -14.36 -13.12 -0.34
C GLU A 69 -13.75 -11.73 -0.13
N VAL A 70 -14.30 -10.99 0.83
CA VAL A 70 -13.79 -9.66 1.21
C VAL A 70 -12.69 -9.77 2.26
N ARG A 71 -11.63 -8.98 2.08
CA ARG A 71 -10.54 -8.77 3.03
C ARG A 71 -10.66 -7.36 3.63
N PRO A 72 -11.32 -7.20 4.79
CA PRO A 72 -11.61 -5.89 5.37
C PRO A 72 -10.36 -5.05 5.64
N GLY A 73 -9.22 -5.69 5.90
CA GLY A 73 -7.97 -4.98 6.09
C GLY A 73 -7.45 -4.27 4.84
N GLN A 74 -7.65 -4.89 3.67
CA GLN A 74 -7.29 -4.28 2.39
C GLN A 74 -8.32 -3.25 1.92
N ALA A 75 -9.59 -3.37 2.37
CA ALA A 75 -10.64 -2.40 2.06
C ALA A 75 -10.33 -0.99 2.60
N GLN A 76 -9.53 -0.87 3.67
CA GLN A 76 -9.13 0.42 4.24
C GLN A 76 -8.29 1.27 3.30
N VAL A 77 -7.67 0.69 2.26
CA VAL A 77 -6.91 1.43 1.24
C VAL A 77 -7.82 2.27 0.32
N TRP A 78 -9.11 1.97 0.27
CA TRP A 78 -10.09 2.63 -0.61
C TRP A 78 -10.82 3.82 0.01
N GLY A 79 -10.65 4.07 1.31
CA GLY A 79 -11.31 5.17 2.05
C GLY A 79 -10.48 6.44 2.06
#